data_AF-A0A5C4YA52-F1
#
_entry.id   AF-A0A5C4YA52-F1
#
_cell.length_a   1.000
_cell.length_b   1.000
_cell.length_c   1.000
_cell.angle_alpha   90.00
_cell.angle_beta   90.00
_cell.angle_gamma   90.00
#
_symmetry.space_group_name_H-M   'P 1'
#
loop_
_entity.id
_entity.type
_entity.pdbx_description
1 polymer ?
#
loop_
_entity_poly.entity_id
_entity_poly.type
_entity_poly.pdbx_seq_one_letter_code
_entity_poly.pdbx_strand_id
1 'polypeptide(L)'
;MNEDVGPAGPLGTRRVYTLHLDYDATGEGVLTQMLVTVATSEDEARGRFWDTFWQGKAGARDYFGRGLTVQLGVDRERLAAWLTPRFLDRLEVRASQAGALTFSLGWAFNLS
;
A
#
# COMPACT_ATOMS: atom_id res chain seq x y z
N MET A 1 38.18 -15.69 -3.72
CA MET A 1 37.14 -15.85 -4.75
C MET A 1 36.19 -14.69 -4.51
N ASN A 2 36.40 -13.58 -5.21
CA ASN A 2 35.59 -12.38 -5.06
C ASN A 2 34.45 -12.51 -6.07
N GLU A 3 33.23 -12.65 -5.58
CA GLU A 3 32.04 -12.58 -6.44
C GLU A 3 31.85 -11.13 -6.88
N ASP A 4 31.97 -10.95 -8.19
CA ASP A 4 31.75 -9.72 -8.92
C ASP A 4 30.24 -9.43 -8.88
N VAL A 5 29.82 -8.58 -7.93
CA VAL A 5 28.46 -8.07 -7.89
C VAL A 5 28.33 -7.05 -9.02
N GLY A 6 27.88 -7.54 -10.17
CA GLY A 6 27.59 -6.72 -11.34
C GLY A 6 26.69 -5.52 -10.98
N PRO A 7 26.81 -4.39 -11.70
CA PRO A 7 26.10 -3.17 -11.35
C PRO A 7 24.59 -3.44 -11.39
N ALA A 8 23.93 -3.18 -10.27
CA ALA A 8 22.47 -3.14 -10.20
C ALA A 8 21.97 -2.27 -11.36
N GLY A 9 21.16 -2.88 -12.24
CA GLY A 9 20.49 -2.15 -13.32
C GLY A 9 19.75 -0.92 -12.78
N PRO A 10 19.40 0.06 -13.63
CA PRO A 10 18.82 1.32 -13.17
C PRO A 10 17.61 1.01 -12.28
N LEU A 11 17.77 1.25 -10.98
CA LEU A 11 16.70 1.12 -10.00
C LEU A 11 15.57 2.02 -10.50
N GLY A 12 14.44 1.42 -10.89
CA GLY A 12 13.25 2.18 -11.28
C GLY A 12 13.02 3.28 -10.25
N THR A 13 12.75 4.51 -10.72
CA THR A 13 12.60 5.66 -9.83
C THR A 13 11.58 5.31 -8.74
N ARG A 14 12.01 5.33 -7.48
CA ARG A 14 11.13 5.07 -6.34
C ARG A 14 10.05 6.14 -6.29
N ARG A 15 8.78 5.71 -6.22
CA ARG A 15 7.61 6.58 -6.15
C ARG A 15 6.71 6.15 -5.01
N VAL A 16 5.96 7.12 -4.49
CA VAL A 16 4.93 6.84 -3.49
C VAL A 16 3.70 6.29 -4.20
N TYR A 17 3.08 5.28 -3.61
CA TYR A 17 1.80 4.73 -4.03
C TYR A 17 0.88 4.66 -2.82
N THR A 18 -0.39 4.96 -3.04
CA THR A 18 -1.46 4.65 -2.10
C THR A 18 -2.27 3.49 -2.67
N LEU A 19 -2.39 2.44 -1.87
CA LEU A 19 -3.17 1.24 -2.18
C LEU A 19 -4.31 1.16 -1.21
N HIS A 20 -5.46 0.78 -1.71
CA HIS A 20 -6.66 0.81 -0.93
C HIS A 20 -7.64 -0.27 -1.38
N LEU A 21 -8.16 -1.02 -0.41
CA LEU A 21 -9.19 -2.06 -0.58
C LEU A 21 -10.39 -1.64 0.25
N ASP A 22 -11.52 -1.34 -0.41
CA ASP A 22 -12.84 -1.32 0.21
C ASP A 22 -13.55 -2.58 -0.26
N TYR A 23 -13.97 -3.41 0.69
CA TYR A 23 -14.74 -4.61 0.42
C TYR A 23 -15.95 -4.63 1.35
N ASP A 24 -17.13 -4.54 0.75
CA ASP A 24 -18.42 -4.67 1.41
C ASP A 24 -19.10 -5.93 0.87
N ALA A 25 -19.24 -6.94 1.72
CA ALA A 25 -19.98 -8.15 1.40
C ALA A 25 -21.31 -8.13 2.16
N THR A 26 -22.41 -8.16 1.41
CA THR A 26 -23.77 -8.21 1.94
C THR A 26 -23.91 -9.36 2.94
N GLY A 27 -24.05 -9.02 4.22
CA GLY A 27 -24.24 -9.98 5.32
C GLY A 27 -22.96 -10.54 5.95
N GLU A 28 -21.77 -10.21 5.44
CA GLU A 28 -20.49 -10.74 5.94
C GLU A 28 -19.61 -9.66 6.62
N GLY A 29 -19.92 -8.38 6.36
CA GLY A 29 -19.27 -7.24 7.01
C GLY A 29 -18.53 -6.31 6.04
N VAL A 30 -17.88 -5.30 6.61
CA VAL A 30 -17.08 -4.32 5.87
C VAL A 30 -15.62 -4.50 6.22
N LEU A 31 -14.77 -4.48 5.19
CA LEU A 31 -13.32 -4.47 5.29
C LEU A 31 -12.78 -3.25 4.53
N THR A 32 -12.06 -2.38 5.24
CA THR A 32 -11.30 -1.29 4.62
C THR A 32 -9.83 -1.41 5.02
N GLN A 33 -8.94 -1.44 4.02
CA GLN A 33 -7.50 -1.51 4.21
C GLN A 33 -6.81 -0.51 3.29
N MET A 34 -5.83 0.21 3.83
CA MET A 34 -5.07 1.20 3.09
C MET A 34 -3.59 1.12 3.43
N LEU A 35 -2.75 1.15 2.40
CA LEU A 35 -1.30 1.21 2.50
C LEU A 35 -0.77 2.39 1.69
N VAL A 36 0.02 3.26 2.32
CA VAL A 36 0.92 4.17 1.60
C VAL A 36 2.32 3.59 1.64
N THR A 37 2.92 3.34 0.47
CA THR A 37 4.25 2.74 0.35
C THR A 37 5.08 3.34 -0.77
N VAL A 38 6.41 3.19 -0.69
CA VAL A 38 7.35 3.63 -1.73
C VAL A 38 7.82 2.45 -2.56
N ALA A 39 7.45 2.35 -3.83
CA ALA A 39 7.81 1.24 -4.71
C ALA A 39 8.40 1.72 -6.04
N THR A 40 9.02 0.82 -6.79
CA THR A 40 9.56 1.07 -8.14
C THR A 40 8.52 0.81 -9.24
N SER A 41 7.46 0.06 -8.93
CA SER A 41 6.33 -0.23 -9.82
C SER A 41 5.02 -0.42 -9.04
N GLU A 42 3.89 -0.37 -9.76
CA GLU A 42 2.59 -0.71 -9.18
C GLU A 42 2.53 -2.17 -8.70
N ASP A 43 3.16 -3.10 -9.43
CA ASP A 43 3.19 -4.52 -9.07
C ASP A 43 3.93 -4.75 -7.75
N GLU A 44 5.06 -4.07 -7.56
CA GLU A 44 5.79 -4.11 -6.29
C GLU A 44 4.94 -3.51 -5.15
N ALA A 45 4.24 -2.41 -5.43
CA ALA A 45 3.35 -1.77 -4.45
C ALA A 45 2.20 -2.71 -4.04
N ARG A 46 1.58 -3.42 -5.01
CA ARG A 46 0.57 -4.45 -4.79
C ARG A 46 1.12 -5.61 -3.96
N GLY A 47 2.33 -6.08 -4.25
CA GLY A 47 3.00 -7.13 -3.47
C GLY A 47 3.11 -6.73 -1.99
N ARG A 48 3.61 -5.53 -1.73
CA ARG A 48 3.74 -4.98 -0.37
C ARG A 48 2.40 -4.85 0.37
N PHE A 49 1.32 -4.53 -0.34
CA PHE A 49 -0.02 -4.49 0.26
C PHE A 49 -0.43 -5.87 0.80
N TRP A 50 -0.28 -6.91 -0.02
CA TRP A 50 -0.63 -8.27 0.41
C TRP A 50 0.29 -8.77 1.53
N ASP A 51 1.58 -8.47 1.47
CA ASP A 51 2.53 -8.81 2.53
C ASP A 51 2.16 -8.11 3.85
N THR A 52 1.76 -6.83 3.79
CA THR A 52 1.41 -6.02 4.97
C THR A 52 0.17 -6.53 5.68
N PHE A 53 -0.92 -6.82 4.94
CA PHE A 53 -2.21 -7.14 5.56
C PHE A 53 -2.53 -8.63 5.65
N TRP A 54 -1.91 -9.44 4.80
CA TRP A 54 -2.27 -10.84 4.63
C TRP A 54 -1.08 -11.80 4.81
N GLN A 55 0.15 -11.29 4.91
CA GLN A 55 1.37 -12.08 5.19
C GLN A 55 1.49 -13.35 4.33
N GLY A 56 1.13 -13.27 3.04
CA GLY A 56 1.16 -14.41 2.14
C GLY A 56 0.02 -15.43 2.32
N LYS A 57 -1.08 -15.09 3.01
CA LYS A 57 -2.31 -15.92 3.01
C LYS A 57 -2.74 -16.22 1.58
N ALA A 58 -2.71 -17.50 1.23
CA ALA A 58 -3.15 -17.99 -0.07
C ALA A 58 -4.62 -17.61 -0.32
N GLY A 59 -4.94 -17.17 -1.54
CA GLY A 59 -6.30 -16.84 -1.96
C GLY A 59 -6.78 -15.42 -1.60
N ALA A 60 -6.13 -14.70 -0.69
CA ALA A 60 -6.53 -13.31 -0.38
C ALA A 60 -6.42 -12.40 -1.62
N ARG A 61 -5.33 -12.55 -2.37
CA ARG A 61 -5.11 -11.82 -3.63
C ARG A 61 -6.16 -12.15 -4.68
N ASP A 62 -6.56 -13.42 -4.79
CA ASP A 62 -7.53 -13.85 -5.80
C ASP A 62 -8.95 -13.40 -5.43
N TYR A 63 -9.27 -13.44 -4.14
CA TYR A 63 -10.58 -13.08 -3.60
C TYR A 63 -10.80 -11.57 -3.58
N PHE A 64 -9.87 -10.81 -2.98
CA PHE A 64 -10.00 -9.36 -2.81
C PHE A 64 -9.35 -8.53 -3.93
N GLY A 65 -8.56 -9.16 -4.80
CA GLY A 65 -7.71 -8.43 -5.76
C GLY A 65 -8.45 -7.51 -6.71
N ARG A 66 -9.72 -7.80 -7.01
CA ARG A 66 -10.58 -6.92 -7.83
C ARG A 66 -10.98 -5.62 -7.11
N GLY A 67 -11.04 -5.61 -5.78
CA GLY A 67 -11.35 -4.43 -4.97
C GLY A 67 -10.13 -3.57 -4.65
N LEU A 68 -8.91 -4.04 -4.94
CA LEU A 68 -7.69 -3.30 -4.67
C LEU A 68 -7.46 -2.21 -5.73
N THR A 69 -7.61 -0.96 -5.30
CA THR A 69 -7.25 0.23 -6.08
C THR A 69 -5.81 0.64 -5.78
N VAL A 70 -5.10 1.12 -6.81
CA VAL A 70 -3.73 1.63 -6.71
C VAL A 70 -3.71 3.04 -7.29
N GLN A 71 -3.14 3.97 -6.54
CA GLN A 71 -2.97 5.37 -6.93
C GLN A 71 -1.51 5.76 -6.78
N LEU A 72 -0.99 6.48 -7.78
CA LEU A 72 0.33 7.11 -7.69
C LEU A 72 0.26 8.35 -6.78
N GLY A 73 1.19 8.46 -5.84
CA GLY A 73 1.24 9.53 -4.84
C GLY A 73 0.47 9.20 -3.56
N VAL A 74 0.40 10.20 -2.67
CA VAL A 74 -0.44 10.15 -1.46
C VAL A 74 -1.89 10.47 -1.87
N ASP A 75 -2.84 9.56 -1.62
CA ASP A 75 -4.26 9.81 -1.83
C ASP A 75 -4.82 10.70 -0.71
N ARG A 76 -4.67 12.02 -0.90
CA ARG A 76 -5.02 13.02 0.09
C ARG A 76 -6.52 13.08 0.35
N GLU A 77 -7.34 12.89 -0.68
CA GLU A 77 -8.80 12.95 -0.56
C GLU A 77 -9.30 11.84 0.36
N ARG A 78 -8.85 10.60 0.12
CA ARG A 78 -9.27 9.45 0.93
C ARG A 78 -8.66 9.46 2.32
N LEU A 79 -7.40 9.87 2.46
CA LEU A 79 -6.73 9.93 3.77
C LEU A 79 -7.24 11.10 4.63
N ALA A 80 -7.83 12.15 4.05
CA ALA A 80 -8.34 13.30 4.81
C ALA A 80 -9.48 12.93 5.78
N ALA A 81 -10.17 11.81 5.55
CA ALA A 81 -11.15 11.27 6.49
C ALA A 81 -10.53 10.84 7.84
N TRP A 82 -9.23 10.54 7.86
CA TRP A 82 -8.54 9.95 9.01
C TRP A 82 -7.37 10.80 9.51
N LEU A 83 -6.76 11.59 8.62
CA LEU A 83 -5.51 12.28 8.88
C LEU A 83 -5.64 13.78 8.60
N THR A 84 -4.98 14.56 9.44
CA THR A 84 -4.91 16.02 9.24
C THR A 84 -4.07 16.36 8.00
N PRO A 85 -4.35 17.48 7.31
CA PRO A 85 -3.54 17.94 6.17
C PRO A 85 -2.04 18.01 6.49
N ARG A 86 -1.68 18.52 7.68
CA ARG A 86 -0.29 18.61 8.14
C ARG A 86 0.39 17.24 8.31
N PHE A 87 -0.37 16.19 8.61
CA PHE A 87 0.17 14.84 8.65
C PHE A 87 0.43 14.32 7.23
N LEU A 88 -0.48 14.56 6.29
CA LEU A 88 -0.32 14.19 4.88
C LEU A 88 0.91 14.86 4.26
N ASP A 89 1.12 16.15 4.53
CA ASP A 89 2.31 16.87 4.05
C ASP A 89 3.60 16.22 4.57
N ARG A 90 3.63 15.85 5.85
CA ARG A 90 4.78 15.17 6.45
C ARG A 90 4.96 13.76 5.88
N LEU A 91 3.88 13.06 5.59
CA LEU A 91 3.91 11.73 5.00
C LEU A 91 4.57 11.77 3.62
N GLU A 92 4.15 12.72 2.79
CA GLU A 92 4.67 12.93 1.44
C GLU A 92 6.15 13.33 1.44
N VAL A 93 6.52 14.31 2.27
CA VAL A 93 7.93 14.71 2.45
C VAL A 93 8.78 13.53 2.92
N ARG A 94 8.34 12.79 3.94
CA ARG A 94 9.10 11.62 4.42
C ARG A 94 9.20 10.52 3.39
N ALA A 95 8.14 10.26 2.63
CA ALA A 95 8.15 9.27 1.56
C ALA A 95 9.20 9.61 0.48
N SER A 96 9.32 10.89 0.12
CA SER A 96 10.31 11.38 -0.85
C SER A 96 11.76 11.32 -0.34
N GLN A 97 11.98 11.48 0.97
CA GLN A 97 13.33 11.60 1.56
C GLN A 97 13.91 10.27 2.05
N ALA A 98 13.10 9.42 2.67
CA ALA A 98 13.59 8.22 3.34
C ALA A 98 13.81 7.04 2.37
N GLY A 99 13.21 7.08 1.17
CA GLY A 99 13.24 5.96 0.21
C GLY A 99 12.49 4.70 0.67
N ALA A 100 11.99 4.70 1.90
CA ALA A 100 11.17 3.66 2.50
C ALA A 100 10.12 4.32 3.41
N LEU A 101 8.86 4.01 3.15
CA LEU A 101 7.72 4.40 3.99
C LEU A 101 6.69 3.27 3.93
N THR A 102 6.11 2.97 5.08
CA THR A 102 4.92 2.15 5.21
C THR A 102 4.00 2.85 6.21
N PHE A 103 2.84 3.27 5.76
CA PHE A 103 1.72 3.67 6.61
C PHE A 103 0.55 2.76 6.28
N SER A 104 0.02 2.05 7.28
CA SER A 104 -1.12 1.16 7.10
C SER A 104 -2.27 1.51 8.04
N LEU A 105 -3.47 1.50 7.50
CA LEU A 105 -4.73 1.56 8.25
C LEU A 105 -5.56 0.36 7.80
N GLY A 106 -6.10 -0.41 8.75
CA GLY A 106 -6.94 -1.56 8.45
C GLY A 106 -7.96 -1.76 9.54
N TRP A 107 -9.22 -1.93 9.13
CA TRP A 107 -10.30 -2.29 10.04
C TRP A 107 -11.30 -3.20 9.33
N ALA A 108 -11.93 -4.06 10.12
CA ALA A 108 -12.98 -4.94 9.66
C ALA A 108 -14.01 -5.08 10.77
N PHE A 109 -15.28 -5.15 10.42
CA PHE A 109 -16.35 -5.54 11.35
C PHE A 109 -17.32 -6.47 10.65
N ASN A 110 -17.83 -7.44 11.41
CA ASN A 110 -18.90 -8.34 10.99
C ASN A 110 -20.20 -7.89 11.66
N LEU A 111 -21.32 -7.99 10.95
CA LEU A 111 -22.65 -7.65 11.46
C LEU A 111 -23.39 -8.87 12.06
N SER A 112 -22.72 -10.02 12.14
CA SER A 112 -23.20 -11.26 12.77
C SER A 112 -23.49 -11.11 14.26
#